data_AF-E6W3K2-F1
#
_entry.id   AF-E6W3K2-F1
#
_cell.length_a   1.000
_cell.length_b   1.000
_cell.length_c   1.000
_cell.angle_alpha   90.00
_cell.angle_beta   90.00
_cell.angle_gamma   90.00
#
_symmetry.space_group_name_H-M   'P 1'
#
loop_
_entity.id
_entity.type
_entity.pdbx_description
1 polymer ?
#
loop_
_entity_poly.entity_id
_entity_poly.type
_entity_poly.pdbx_seq_one_letter_code
_entity_poly.pdbx_strand_id
1 'polypeptide(L)'
;MKWYTLLLVFLAFVFLVLFVNACTHYHKGGHAAMLSGQNQEKLVRHLDKRMERMLRMIDASEEQQVAIRAIAHAIIEDGIEVRQQGSADRVMRIFTDSPDQELLHAQLSERSRDLAEFGHRTLDRVLEINALLTSEQRQKVVEHLEKKHARRGV
;
A
#
# COMPACT_ATOMS: atom_id res chain seq x y z
N MET A 1 -18.44 -17.51 5.00
CA MET A 1 -17.49 -16.76 4.15
C MET A 1 -16.12 -16.78 4.80
N LYS A 2 -15.07 -17.11 4.05
CA LYS A 2 -13.72 -17.33 4.60
C LYS A 2 -13.04 -15.97 4.82
N TRP A 3 -12.57 -15.71 6.04
CA TRP A 3 -11.98 -14.44 6.48
C TRP A 3 -10.71 -14.08 5.70
N TYR A 4 -10.04 -15.10 5.15
CA TYR A 4 -8.93 -14.98 4.21
C TYR A 4 -9.28 -14.20 2.93
N THR A 5 -10.52 -14.26 2.47
CA THR A 5 -10.98 -13.50 1.28
C THR A 5 -11.06 -12.00 1.57
N LEU A 6 -11.47 -11.61 2.80
CA LEU A 6 -11.55 -10.21 3.23
C LEU A 6 -10.15 -9.61 3.48
N LEU A 7 -9.24 -10.41 4.05
CA LEU A 7 -7.85 -10.03 4.27
C LEU A 7 -7.09 -9.87 2.95
N LEU A 8 -7.28 -10.79 2.01
CA LEU A 8 -6.74 -10.70 0.65
C LEU A 8 -7.28 -9.49 -0.10
N VAL A 9 -8.55 -9.14 0.07
CA VAL A 9 -9.15 -7.97 -0.60
C VAL A 9 -8.69 -6.66 0.05
N PHE A 10 -8.45 -6.60 1.37
CA PHE A 10 -7.93 -5.40 2.03
C PHE A 10 -6.44 -5.19 1.75
N LEU A 11 -5.62 -6.25 1.83
CA LEU A 11 -4.24 -6.21 1.38
C LEU A 11 -4.18 -5.90 -0.11
N ALA A 12 -4.98 -6.56 -0.94
CA ALA A 12 -5.07 -6.22 -2.36
C ALA A 12 -5.60 -4.81 -2.57
N PHE A 13 -6.36 -4.19 -1.67
CA PHE A 13 -6.80 -2.81 -1.81
C PHE A 13 -5.73 -1.80 -1.38
N VAL A 14 -4.97 -2.08 -0.32
CA VAL A 14 -3.79 -1.30 0.06
C VAL A 14 -2.73 -1.43 -1.03
N PHE A 15 -2.45 -2.66 -1.48
CA PHE A 15 -1.55 -2.98 -2.57
C PHE A 15 -2.04 -2.41 -3.90
N LEU A 16 -3.31 -2.52 -4.26
CA LEU A 16 -3.89 -1.91 -5.48
C LEU A 16 -3.96 -0.39 -5.36
N VAL A 17 -4.17 0.21 -4.20
CA VAL A 17 -4.10 1.69 -4.07
C VAL A 17 -2.66 2.17 -4.20
N LEU A 18 -1.68 1.43 -3.71
CA LEU A 18 -0.25 1.74 -3.91
C LEU A 18 0.21 1.44 -5.35
N PHE A 19 -0.25 0.33 -5.93
CA PHE A 19 0.12 -0.17 -7.26
C PHE A 19 -0.64 0.53 -8.38
N VAL A 20 -1.95 0.80 -8.23
CA VAL A 20 -2.72 1.62 -9.17
C VAL A 20 -2.24 3.05 -9.10
N ASN A 21 -1.85 3.62 -7.96
CA ASN A 21 -1.26 4.98 -7.99
C ASN A 21 0.15 4.99 -8.61
N ALA A 22 0.91 3.89 -8.49
CA ALA A 22 2.14 3.66 -9.24
C ALA A 22 1.89 3.47 -10.76
N CYS A 23 0.74 2.92 -11.17
CA CYS A 23 0.38 2.69 -12.58
C CYS A 23 -0.44 3.82 -13.23
N THR A 24 -1.29 4.56 -12.49
CA THR A 24 -2.19 5.59 -13.04
C THR A 24 -1.50 6.89 -13.36
N HIS A 25 -0.23 7.06 -12.97
CA HIS A 25 0.61 8.15 -13.44
C HIS A 25 1.43 7.81 -14.71
N TYR A 26 1.40 6.56 -15.19
CA TYR A 26 2.06 6.22 -16.46
C TYR A 26 1.28 6.68 -17.70
N HIS A 27 -0.03 7.00 -17.58
CA HIS A 27 -0.85 7.24 -18.77
C HIS A 27 -1.16 8.70 -19.11
N LYS A 28 -0.73 9.68 -18.28
CA LYS A 28 -0.84 11.11 -18.61
C LYS A 28 0.42 11.86 -18.17
N GLY A 29 1.40 11.86 -19.07
CA GLY A 29 2.47 12.86 -19.19
C GLY A 29 3.19 13.28 -17.91
N GLY A 30 4.35 12.71 -17.64
CA GLY A 30 5.23 13.20 -16.59
C GLY A 30 6.43 12.31 -16.30
N HIS A 31 7.19 11.93 -17.34
CA HIS A 31 8.55 11.45 -17.12
C HIS A 31 9.32 12.52 -16.32
N ALA A 32 9.93 12.12 -15.20
CA ALA A 32 10.81 12.91 -14.30
C ALA A 32 10.20 13.68 -13.10
N ALA A 33 8.89 13.88 -12.95
CA ALA A 33 8.38 14.69 -11.82
C ALA A 33 8.20 13.91 -10.50
N MET A 34 8.33 12.58 -10.50
CA MET A 34 8.00 11.72 -9.35
C MET A 34 9.16 11.41 -8.38
N LEU A 35 10.31 12.05 -8.57
CA LEU A 35 11.49 11.91 -7.72
C LEU A 35 11.66 13.04 -6.68
N SER A 36 10.73 13.99 -6.58
CA SER A 36 10.83 15.08 -5.60
C SER A 36 10.08 14.76 -4.30
N GLY A 37 10.67 15.13 -3.16
CA GLY A 37 10.05 15.02 -1.83
C GLY A 37 8.67 15.70 -1.73
N GLN A 38 8.40 16.70 -2.58
CA GLN A 38 7.07 17.34 -2.68
C GLN A 38 5.94 16.37 -3.06
N ASN A 39 6.23 15.28 -3.78
CA ASN A 39 5.23 14.28 -4.12
C ASN A 39 4.98 13.28 -2.97
N GLN A 40 5.96 13.05 -2.09
CA GLN A 40 5.78 12.22 -0.89
C GLN A 40 4.84 12.92 0.10
N GLU A 41 5.04 14.21 0.37
CA GLU A 41 4.13 14.96 1.24
C GLU A 41 2.69 14.99 0.71
N LYS A 42 2.51 15.10 -0.61
CA LYS A 42 1.18 15.03 -1.24
C LYS A 42 0.55 13.66 -1.05
N LEU A 43 1.34 12.58 -1.15
CA LEU A 43 0.89 11.22 -0.90
C LEU A 43 0.44 11.05 0.56
N VAL A 44 1.27 11.43 1.53
CA VAL A 44 0.95 11.34 2.96
C VAL A 44 -0.33 12.12 3.28
N ARG A 45 -0.42 13.39 2.84
CA ARG A 45 -1.64 14.21 3.03
C ARG A 45 -2.88 13.58 2.42
N HIS A 46 -2.76 12.94 1.26
CA HIS A 46 -3.89 12.27 0.63
C HIS A 46 -4.33 11.02 1.43
N LEU A 47 -3.38 10.25 1.95
CA LEU A 47 -3.64 9.08 2.77
C LEU A 47 -4.27 9.48 4.11
N ASP A 48 -3.80 10.55 4.76
CA ASP A 48 -4.39 11.09 5.99
C ASP A 48 -5.86 11.45 5.80
N LYS A 49 -6.19 12.19 4.74
CA LYS A 49 -7.59 12.54 4.43
C LYS A 49 -8.48 11.33 4.19
N ARG A 50 -7.91 10.24 3.67
CA ARG A 50 -8.66 9.01 3.42
C ARG A 50 -8.83 8.20 4.70
N MET A 51 -7.79 8.12 5.50
CA MET A 51 -7.81 7.48 6.81
C MET A 51 -8.79 8.20 7.75
N GLU A 52 -8.76 9.52 7.81
CA GLU A 52 -9.69 10.32 8.61
C GLU A 52 -11.15 10.08 8.23
N ARG A 53 -11.47 9.97 6.93
CA ARG A 53 -12.82 9.59 6.46
C ARG A 53 -13.20 8.17 6.88
N MET A 54 -12.27 7.22 6.83
CA MET A 54 -12.51 5.84 7.27
C MET A 54 -12.74 5.76 8.78
N LEU A 55 -11.90 6.43 9.57
CA LEU A 55 -12.00 6.47 11.03
C LEU A 55 -13.32 7.11 11.50
N ARG A 56 -13.76 8.19 10.84
CA ARG A 56 -15.10 8.76 11.08
C ARG A 56 -16.22 7.80 10.70
N MET A 57 -16.11 7.08 9.59
CA MET A 57 -17.14 6.15 9.13
C MET A 57 -17.36 4.99 10.11
N ILE A 58 -16.33 4.58 10.82
CA ILE A 58 -16.42 3.53 11.84
C ILE A 58 -16.67 4.06 13.24
N ASP A 59 -16.82 5.37 13.43
CA ASP A 59 -16.95 6.01 14.74
C ASP A 59 -15.78 5.62 15.68
N ALA A 60 -14.54 5.75 15.20
CA ALA A 60 -13.36 5.49 16.01
C ALA A 60 -13.19 6.55 17.12
N SER A 61 -12.90 6.11 18.35
CA SER A 61 -12.58 7.00 19.48
C SER A 61 -11.31 7.80 19.20
N GLU A 62 -11.07 8.88 19.95
CA GLU A 62 -9.86 9.69 19.79
C GLU A 62 -8.60 8.86 20.01
N GLU A 63 -8.59 7.98 21.01
CA GLU A 63 -7.48 7.08 21.30
C GLU A 63 -7.23 6.09 20.15
N GLN A 64 -8.30 5.50 19.61
CA GLN A 64 -8.21 4.61 18.45
C GLN A 64 -7.68 5.36 17.22
N GLN A 65 -8.12 6.60 17.00
CA GLN A 65 -7.65 7.42 15.88
C GLN A 65 -6.16 7.71 15.99
N VAL A 66 -5.66 8.07 17.17
CA VAL A 66 -4.22 8.32 17.40
C VAL A 66 -3.41 7.06 17.14
N ALA A 67 -3.81 5.93 17.74
CA ALA A 67 -3.09 4.67 17.60
C ALA A 67 -3.06 4.16 16.15
N ILE A 68 -4.21 4.18 15.47
CA ILE A 68 -4.31 3.71 14.08
C ILE A 68 -3.51 4.61 13.13
N ARG A 69 -3.49 5.94 13.35
CA ARG A 69 -2.67 6.86 12.55
C ARG A 69 -1.18 6.57 12.68
N ALA A 70 -0.69 6.34 13.89
CA ALA A 70 0.71 6.00 14.12
C ALA A 70 1.11 4.72 13.37
N ILE A 71 0.29 3.68 13.45
CA ILE A 71 0.54 2.41 12.73
C ILE A 71 0.50 2.64 11.21
N ALA A 72 -0.47 3.42 10.71
CA ALA A 72 -0.59 3.70 9.29
C ALA A 72 0.60 4.52 8.74
N HIS A 73 1.11 5.49 9.51
CA HIS A 73 2.30 6.25 9.15
C HIS A 73 3.54 5.36 9.06
N ALA A 74 3.72 4.43 10.00
CA ALA A 74 4.81 3.46 9.94
C ALA A 74 4.73 2.57 8.68
N ILE A 75 3.53 2.13 8.27
CA ILE A 75 3.35 1.38 7.00
C ILE A 75 3.75 2.24 5.79
N ILE A 76 3.42 3.53 5.81
CA ILE A 76 3.73 4.46 4.71
C ILE A 76 5.24 4.68 4.61
N GLU A 77 5.92 4.89 5.74
CA GLU A 77 7.37 5.06 5.81
C GLU A 77 8.10 3.81 5.27
N ASP A 78 7.73 2.63 5.76
CA ASP A 78 8.24 1.34 5.23
C ASP A 78 8.02 1.24 3.71
N GLY A 79 6.83 1.62 3.22
CA GLY A 79 6.50 1.57 1.80
C GLY A 79 7.32 2.56 0.95
N ILE A 80 7.67 3.72 1.52
CA ILE A 80 8.54 4.71 0.88
C ILE A 80 9.96 4.14 0.74
N GLU A 81 10.51 3.57 1.82
CA GLU A 81 11.84 2.98 1.83
C GLU A 81 11.94 1.84 0.80
N VAL A 82 10.99 0.91 0.84
CA VAL A 82 10.89 -0.19 -0.12
C VAL A 82 10.81 0.34 -1.54
N ARG A 83 10.08 1.43 -1.81
CA ARG A 83 10.02 2.01 -3.16
C ARG A 83 11.36 2.63 -3.59
N GLN A 84 12.09 3.29 -2.70
CA GLN A 84 13.38 3.93 -3.00
C GLN A 84 14.46 2.91 -3.37
N GLN A 85 14.41 1.72 -2.77
CA GLN A 85 15.26 0.57 -3.15
C GLN A 85 14.91 -0.03 -4.53
N GLY A 86 13.77 0.38 -5.10
CA GLY A 86 13.31 0.04 -6.44
C GLY A 86 14.04 0.84 -7.53
N SER A 87 15.30 0.52 -7.85
CA SER A 87 16.02 1.31 -8.88
C SER A 87 15.42 1.14 -10.28
N ALA A 88 15.15 2.28 -10.94
CA ALA A 88 14.79 2.36 -12.36
C ALA A 88 15.93 1.88 -13.28
N ASP A 89 17.14 1.79 -12.74
CA ASP A 89 18.36 1.35 -13.42
C ASP A 89 18.26 -0.11 -13.92
N ARG A 90 17.45 -0.95 -13.24
CA ARG A 90 17.24 -2.36 -13.63
C ARG A 90 16.55 -2.52 -14.98
N VAL A 91 15.57 -1.67 -15.29
CA VAL A 91 14.83 -1.74 -16.56
C VAL A 91 15.75 -1.37 -17.72
N MET A 92 16.65 -0.39 -17.53
CA MET A 92 17.59 0.02 -18.56
C MET A 92 18.63 -1.06 -18.87
N ARG A 93 19.05 -1.85 -17.87
CA ARG A 93 20.00 -2.97 -18.04
C ARG A 93 19.47 -4.12 -18.89
N ILE A 94 18.15 -4.26 -19.03
CA ILE A 94 17.54 -5.28 -19.91
C ILE A 94 17.77 -4.94 -21.39
N PHE A 95 17.92 -3.66 -21.71
CA PHE A 95 18.03 -3.17 -23.09
C PHE A 95 19.48 -2.92 -23.56
N THR A 96 20.48 -3.42 -22.82
CA THR A 96 21.88 -3.36 -23.26
C THR A 96 22.17 -4.44 -24.29
N ASP A 97 23.24 -4.27 -25.09
CA ASP A 97 23.62 -5.23 -26.16
C ASP A 97 23.99 -6.62 -25.62
N SER A 98 24.36 -6.71 -24.34
CA SER A 98 24.68 -7.96 -23.64
C SER A 98 24.16 -7.88 -22.19
N PRO A 99 22.87 -8.17 -21.95
CA PRO A 99 22.30 -8.13 -20.62
C PRO A 99 22.83 -9.28 -19.77
N ASP A 100 23.31 -8.95 -18.57
CA ASP A 100 23.75 -9.94 -17.58
C ASP A 100 22.53 -10.61 -16.94
N GLN A 101 22.19 -11.81 -17.41
CA GLN A 101 21.01 -12.55 -16.98
C GLN A 101 21.08 -12.95 -15.50
N GLU A 102 22.26 -13.38 -15.03
CA GLU A 102 22.44 -13.81 -13.64
C GLU A 102 22.25 -12.64 -12.68
N LEU A 103 22.82 -11.48 -13.02
CA LEU A 103 22.65 -10.25 -12.25
C LEU A 103 21.17 -9.81 -12.20
N LEU A 104 20.48 -9.85 -13.34
CA LEU A 104 19.06 -9.46 -13.41
C LEU A 104 18.17 -10.38 -12.58
N HIS A 105 18.41 -11.70 -12.61
CA HIS A 105 17.70 -12.66 -11.76
C HIS A 105 17.99 -12.44 -10.28
N ALA A 106 19.25 -12.24 -9.89
CA ALA A 106 19.63 -11.96 -8.51
C ALA A 106 18.93 -10.70 -7.98
N GLN A 107 18.90 -9.64 -8.79
CA GLN A 107 18.22 -8.39 -8.46
C GLN A 107 16.70 -8.52 -8.37
N LEU A 108 16.07 -9.36 -9.21
CA LEU A 108 14.65 -9.68 -9.10
C LEU A 108 14.37 -10.44 -7.82
N SER A 109 15.17 -11.45 -7.50
CA SER A 109 15.02 -12.26 -6.28
C SER A 109 15.17 -11.42 -5.01
N GLU A 110 16.18 -10.55 -4.94
CA GLU A 110 16.34 -9.59 -3.86
C GLU A 110 15.08 -8.71 -3.73
N ARG A 111 14.60 -8.17 -4.85
CA ARG A 111 13.42 -7.32 -4.85
C ARG A 111 12.16 -8.06 -4.39
N SER A 112 11.98 -9.30 -4.82
CA SER A 112 10.87 -10.15 -4.38
C SER A 112 10.94 -10.42 -2.88
N ARG A 113 12.14 -10.60 -2.31
CA ARG A 113 12.32 -10.76 -0.87
C ARG A 113 11.91 -9.51 -0.10
N ASP A 114 12.39 -8.34 -0.51
CA ASP A 114 12.05 -7.07 0.16
C ASP A 114 10.54 -6.81 0.14
N LEU A 115 9.89 -7.08 -1.00
CA LEU A 115 8.44 -6.94 -1.14
C LEU A 115 7.67 -7.95 -0.27
N ALA A 116 8.17 -9.19 -0.15
CA ALA A 116 7.56 -10.19 0.71
C ALA A 116 7.67 -9.79 2.19
N GLU A 117 8.85 -9.38 2.63
CA GLU A 117 9.07 -8.91 4.01
C GLU A 117 8.20 -7.69 4.35
N PHE A 118 8.13 -6.72 3.43
CA PHE A 118 7.21 -5.58 3.57
C PHE A 118 5.76 -6.02 3.68
N GLY A 119 5.34 -6.99 2.85
CA GLY A 119 3.99 -7.55 2.88
C GLY A 119 3.65 -8.19 4.23
N HIS A 120 4.58 -8.97 4.79
CA HIS A 120 4.43 -9.58 6.11
C HIS A 120 4.30 -8.53 7.22
N ARG A 121 5.24 -7.57 7.30
CA ARG A 121 5.17 -6.49 8.31
C ARG A 121 3.91 -5.64 8.18
N THR A 122 3.46 -5.39 6.95
CA THR A 122 2.20 -4.66 6.72
C THR A 122 1.00 -5.44 7.20
N LEU A 123 0.96 -6.75 6.97
CA LEU A 123 -0.11 -7.62 7.46
C LEU A 123 -0.16 -7.59 9.00
N ASP A 124 0.98 -7.73 9.67
CA ASP A 124 1.04 -7.71 11.14
C ASP A 124 0.49 -6.39 11.70
N ARG A 125 0.89 -5.25 11.13
CA ARG A 125 0.37 -3.93 11.50
C ARG A 125 -1.13 -3.76 11.22
N VAL A 126 -1.66 -4.38 10.16
CA VAL A 126 -3.11 -4.40 9.90
C VAL A 126 -3.84 -5.25 10.94
N LEU A 127 -3.24 -6.36 11.38
CA LEU A 127 -3.80 -7.17 12.46
C LEU A 127 -3.80 -6.40 13.79
N GLU A 128 -2.78 -5.59 14.06
CA GLU A 128 -2.75 -4.66 15.20
C GLU A 128 -3.90 -3.65 15.13
N ILE A 129 -4.11 -3.00 13.97
CA ILE A 129 -5.26 -2.11 13.76
C ILE A 129 -6.57 -2.85 14.00
N ASN A 130 -6.71 -4.06 13.46
CA ASN A 130 -7.90 -4.87 13.64
C ASN A 130 -8.16 -5.21 15.12
N ALA A 131 -7.11 -5.41 15.92
CA ALA A 131 -7.22 -5.65 17.36
C ALA A 131 -7.69 -4.42 18.15
N LEU A 132 -7.38 -3.20 17.68
CA LEU A 132 -7.85 -1.95 18.29
C LEU A 132 -9.35 -1.69 18.08
N LEU A 133 -9.97 -2.31 17.07
CA LEU A 133 -11.37 -2.09 16.72
C LEU A 133 -12.32 -3.00 17.50
N THR A 134 -13.51 -2.48 17.83
CA THR A 134 -14.60 -3.31 18.35
C THR A 134 -15.17 -4.21 17.25
N SER A 135 -15.95 -5.22 17.64
CA SER A 135 -16.63 -6.10 16.67
C SER A 135 -17.58 -5.33 15.74
N GLU A 136 -18.28 -4.33 16.28
CA GLU A 136 -19.19 -3.47 15.49
C GLU A 136 -18.42 -2.60 14.49
N GLN A 137 -17.28 -2.03 14.91
CA GLN A 137 -16.42 -1.25 14.03
C GLN A 137 -15.84 -2.11 12.90
N ARG A 138 -15.40 -3.34 13.22
CA ARG A 138 -14.94 -4.31 12.22
C ARG A 138 -16.03 -4.64 11.19
N GLN A 139 -17.27 -4.80 11.63
CA GLN A 139 -18.40 -5.03 10.73
C GLN A 139 -18.63 -3.85 9.79
N LYS A 140 -18.58 -2.60 10.30
CA LYS A 140 -18.68 -1.39 9.45
C LYS A 140 -17.58 -1.33 8.39
N VAL A 141 -16.35 -1.73 8.73
CA VAL A 141 -15.25 -1.84 7.76
C VAL A 141 -15.60 -2.85 6.66
N VAL A 142 -16.05 -4.06 7.03
CA VAL A 142 -16.43 -5.11 6.07
C VAL A 142 -17.51 -4.62 5.12
N GLU A 143 -18.61 -4.06 5.64
CA GLU A 143 -19.71 -3.55 4.82
C GLU A 143 -19.27 -2.45 3.85
N HIS A 144 -18.38 -1.55 4.30
CA HIS A 144 -17.83 -0.51 3.44
C HIS A 144 -17.04 -1.11 2.28
N LEU A 145 -16.24 -2.14 2.55
CA LEU A 145 -15.43 -2.83 1.55
C LEU A 145 -16.29 -3.60 0.56
N GLU A 146 -17.32 -4.31 1.03
CA GLU A 146 -18.27 -5.02 0.18
C GLU A 146 -19.04 -4.08 -0.75
N LYS A 147 -19.55 -2.96 -0.21
CA LYS A 147 -20.20 -1.91 -1.03
C LYS A 147 -19.26 -1.37 -2.10
N LYS A 148 -17.97 -1.22 -1.78
CA LYS A 148 -16.97 -0.76 -2.74
C LYS A 148 -16.62 -1.81 -3.79
N HIS A 149 -16.58 -3.08 -3.40
CA HIS A 149 -16.37 -4.21 -4.31
C HIS A 149 -17.52 -4.32 -5.31
N ALA A 150 -18.76 -4.31 -4.82
CA ALA A 150 -19.96 -4.38 -5.67
C ALA A 150 -20.02 -3.26 -6.72
N ARG A 151 -19.59 -2.04 -6.37
CA ARG A 151 -19.51 -0.90 -7.30
C ARG A 151 -18.46 -1.05 -8.39
N ARG A 152 -17.47 -1.94 -8.22
CA ARG A 152 -16.37 -2.15 -9.16
C ARG A 152 -16.63 -3.27 -10.17
N GLY A 153 -17.75 -3.99 -10.07
CA GLY A 153 -18.20 -4.92 -11.10
C GLY A 153 -17.21 -6.05 -11.39
N VAL A 154 -16.52 -6.55 -10.36
CA VAL A 154 -15.79 -7.82 -10.39
C VAL A 154 -16.51 -8.79 -9.46
#